data_AF-A0A1F9YHZ4-F1
#
_entry.id   AF-A0A1F9YHZ4-F1
#
_cell.length_a   1.000
_cell.length_b   1.000
_cell.length_c   1.000
_cell.angle_alpha   90.00
_cell.angle_beta   90.00
_cell.angle_gamma   90.00
#
_symmetry.space_group_name_H-M   'P 1'
#
loop_
_entity.id
_entity.type
_entity.pdbx_description
1 polymer ?
#
loop_
_entity_poly.entity_id
_entity_poly.type
_entity_poly.pdbx_seq_one_letter_code
_entity_poly.pdbx_strand_id
1 'polypeptide(L)'
;MRAQKSELKAPRTTVADAITTNHMIVNAGTNILYGFVRTPEQAAEAIVYWSKALRDMGVQTGAATYEKGLYKIPYTTQDGRVIRGFLADTLMFPPKDEAGLRANMALAQAALAKAGMNVVAARVVDVESLLPTYLVLYLTDLDANPDHEKQLRVLKPGDDLDFGIYRGAGVDIIQTPKPWMMAYIGPRVGYVSFVAKTSEDIAAKLAKRKEFLLSQGKRLIADRTEPFDHPEYKFAAAIYFFQ
;
A
#
# COMPACT_ATOMS: atom_id res chain seq x y z
N MET A 1 24.87 34.06 -21.15
CA MET A 1 25.15 32.65 -20.79
C MET A 1 23.85 32.03 -20.31
N ARG A 2 23.29 31.05 -21.03
CA ARG A 2 22.14 30.24 -20.57
C ARG A 2 22.70 28.98 -19.92
N ALA A 3 22.31 28.72 -18.67
CA ALA A 3 22.69 27.52 -17.94
C ALA A 3 22.16 26.28 -18.67
N GLN A 4 23.05 25.33 -18.96
CA GLN A 4 22.67 24.01 -19.46
C GLN A 4 21.85 23.31 -18.37
N LYS A 5 20.58 22.98 -18.69
CA LYS A 5 19.81 22.02 -17.92
C LYS A 5 20.53 20.67 -18.03
N SER A 6 21.10 20.23 -16.91
CA SER A 6 21.52 18.84 -16.74
C SER A 6 20.28 17.95 -16.88
N GLU A 7 20.17 17.26 -18.01
CA GLU A 7 19.25 16.15 -18.15
C GLU A 7 19.76 15.01 -17.28
N LEU A 8 19.07 14.75 -16.17
CA LEU A 8 19.18 13.50 -15.43
C LEU A 8 18.80 12.37 -16.39
N LYS A 9 19.80 11.71 -16.96
CA LYS A 9 19.59 10.45 -17.69
C LYS A 9 18.97 9.45 -16.73
N ALA A 10 17.77 8.99 -17.06
CA ALA A 10 17.16 7.86 -16.40
C ALA A 10 18.15 6.68 -16.41
N PRO A 11 18.34 5.97 -15.28
CA PRO A 11 19.25 4.85 -15.23
C PRO A 11 18.80 3.78 -16.25
N ARG A 12 19.77 3.27 -17.04
CA ARG A 12 19.55 2.17 -17.97
C ARG A 12 19.15 0.91 -17.18
N THR A 13 18.07 0.28 -17.64
CA THR A 13 17.50 -0.97 -17.15
C THR A 13 18.49 -2.13 -17.30
N THR A 14 18.84 -2.78 -16.19
CA THR A 14 19.34 -4.15 -16.19
C THR A 14 18.16 -5.10 -15.97
N VAL A 15 18.21 -6.29 -16.57
CA VAL A 15 17.20 -7.37 -16.48
C VAL A 15 16.84 -7.75 -15.02
N ALA A 16 17.62 -7.30 -14.03
CA ALA A 16 17.40 -7.52 -12.60
C ALA A 16 16.32 -6.62 -11.95
N ASP A 17 15.75 -5.65 -12.68
CA ASP A 17 14.82 -4.64 -12.14
C ASP A 17 13.32 -4.94 -12.38
N ALA A 18 13.01 -6.08 -13.00
CA ALA A 18 11.64 -6.52 -13.27
C ALA A 18 11.40 -7.97 -12.82
N ILE A 19 10.18 -8.23 -12.34
CA ILE A 19 9.63 -9.56 -12.09
C ILE A 19 8.78 -9.93 -13.29
N THR A 20 9.24 -10.92 -14.07
CA THR A 20 8.57 -11.36 -15.31
C THR A 20 7.92 -12.74 -15.20
N THR A 21 8.08 -13.40 -14.05
CA THR A 21 7.52 -14.72 -13.78
C THR A 21 6.73 -14.73 -12.48
N ASN A 22 5.60 -15.44 -12.47
CA ASN A 22 4.67 -15.45 -11.33
C ASN A 22 5.30 -15.96 -10.02
N HIS A 23 6.21 -16.94 -10.09
CA HIS A 23 6.84 -17.53 -8.90
C HIS A 23 7.78 -16.58 -8.15
N MET A 24 8.15 -15.47 -8.79
CA MET A 24 8.98 -14.43 -8.18
C MET A 24 8.17 -13.40 -7.40
N ILE A 25 6.84 -13.37 -7.56
CA ILE A 25 5.97 -12.53 -6.71
C ILE A 25 6.00 -13.08 -5.28
N VAL A 26 6.13 -12.17 -4.32
CA VAL A 26 6.36 -12.53 -2.93
C VAL A 26 5.52 -11.69 -1.98
N ASN A 27 5.17 -12.28 -0.85
CA ASN A 27 4.46 -11.64 0.26
C ASN A 27 5.38 -11.50 1.46
N ALA A 28 5.18 -10.45 2.25
CA ALA A 28 5.95 -10.16 3.45
C ALA A 28 5.09 -10.33 4.71
N GLY A 29 5.46 -11.28 5.56
CA GLY A 29 4.98 -11.40 6.93
C GLY A 29 5.94 -10.76 7.94
N THR A 30 5.63 -10.86 9.23
CA THR A 30 6.39 -10.23 10.33
C THR A 30 7.87 -10.63 10.38
N ASN A 31 8.20 -11.89 10.13
CA ASN A 31 9.57 -12.42 10.20
C ASN A 31 9.87 -13.42 9.07
N ILE A 32 9.06 -13.38 8.01
CA ILE A 32 9.11 -14.32 6.92
C ILE A 32 8.72 -13.65 5.60
N LEU A 33 9.47 -13.96 4.55
CA LEU A 33 9.12 -13.65 3.18
C LEU A 33 8.69 -14.95 2.49
N TYR A 34 7.56 -14.97 1.79
CA TYR A 34 6.99 -16.22 1.28
C TYR A 34 6.25 -16.05 -0.05
N GLY A 35 6.19 -17.13 -0.83
CA GLY A 35 5.49 -17.16 -2.12
C GLY A 35 5.04 -18.56 -2.50
N PHE A 36 4.11 -18.63 -3.46
CA PHE A 36 3.53 -19.88 -3.94
C PHE A 36 4.08 -20.22 -5.32
N VAL A 37 4.52 -21.45 -5.49
CA VAL A 37 5.19 -21.94 -6.70
C VAL A 37 4.78 -23.37 -7.01
N ARG A 38 4.99 -23.81 -8.26
CA ARG A 38 4.56 -25.14 -8.71
C ARG A 38 5.63 -26.19 -8.50
N THR A 39 6.90 -25.82 -8.57
CA THR A 39 8.01 -26.77 -8.55
C THR A 39 9.11 -26.38 -7.55
N PRO A 40 9.89 -27.36 -7.06
CA PRO A 40 11.08 -27.10 -6.24
C PRO A 40 12.10 -26.18 -6.91
N GLU A 41 12.25 -26.25 -8.23
CA GLU A 41 13.20 -25.43 -8.99
C GLU A 41 12.79 -23.95 -8.97
N GLN A 42 11.50 -23.67 -9.14
CA GLN A 42 10.94 -22.31 -8.99
C GLN A 42 11.13 -21.80 -7.57
N ALA A 43 10.94 -22.66 -6.56
CA ALA A 43 11.19 -22.30 -5.17
C ALA A 43 12.66 -21.93 -4.95
N ALA A 44 13.59 -22.74 -5.44
CA ALA A 44 15.03 -22.51 -5.30
C ALA A 44 15.46 -21.19 -5.97
N GLU A 45 14.96 -20.92 -7.18
CA GLU A 45 15.21 -19.65 -7.88
C GLU A 45 14.72 -18.44 -7.06
N ALA A 46 13.47 -18.47 -6.62
CA ALA A 46 12.89 -17.39 -5.82
C ALA A 46 13.61 -17.20 -4.48
N ILE A 47 13.96 -18.30 -3.79
CA ILE A 47 14.73 -18.28 -2.55
C ILE A 47 16.08 -17.61 -2.76
N VAL A 48 16.84 -18.01 -3.78
CA VAL A 48 18.16 -17.43 -4.06
C VAL A 48 18.04 -15.93 -4.35
N TYR A 49 17.11 -15.55 -5.22
CA TYR A 49 16.88 -14.16 -5.61
C TYR A 49 16.52 -13.29 -4.41
N TRP A 50 15.48 -13.66 -3.67
CA TRP A 50 15.00 -12.84 -2.57
C TRP A 50 15.95 -12.84 -1.39
N SER A 51 16.60 -13.97 -1.09
CA SER A 51 17.61 -14.00 -0.03
C SER A 51 18.79 -13.09 -0.35
N LYS A 52 19.17 -12.96 -1.63
CA LYS A 52 20.18 -11.98 -2.05
C LYS A 52 19.69 -10.55 -1.83
N ALA A 53 18.48 -10.22 -2.31
CA ALA A 53 17.91 -8.88 -2.15
C ALA A 53 17.79 -8.45 -0.67
N LEU A 54 17.44 -9.38 0.22
CA LEU A 54 17.41 -9.17 1.66
C LEU A 54 18.82 -8.87 2.21
N ARG A 55 19.81 -9.70 1.88
CA ARG A 55 21.19 -9.53 2.37
C ARG A 55 21.87 -8.27 1.86
N ASP A 56 21.63 -7.88 0.61
CA ASP A 56 22.16 -6.63 0.03
C ASP A 56 21.70 -5.39 0.84
N MET A 57 20.59 -5.51 1.57
CA MET A 57 20.01 -4.47 2.43
C MET A 57 20.29 -4.67 3.92
N GLY A 58 21.22 -5.56 4.28
CA GLY A 58 21.60 -5.84 5.66
C GLY A 58 20.60 -6.68 6.45
N VAL A 59 19.60 -7.28 5.78
CA VAL A 59 18.65 -8.20 6.41
C VAL A 59 19.26 -9.60 6.44
N GLN A 60 19.27 -10.22 7.62
CA GLN A 60 19.77 -11.58 7.80
C GLN A 60 18.69 -12.58 7.41
N THR A 61 19.06 -13.62 6.67
CA THR A 61 18.16 -14.68 6.20
C THR A 61 18.42 -15.96 6.97
N GLY A 62 17.35 -16.61 7.45
CA GLY A 62 17.40 -17.95 8.04
C GLY A 62 17.39 -19.07 7.00
N ALA A 63 17.27 -20.31 7.48
CA ALA A 63 17.13 -21.48 6.62
C ALA A 63 15.78 -21.44 5.89
N ALA A 64 15.83 -21.26 4.57
CA ALA A 64 14.64 -21.27 3.74
C ALA A 64 14.05 -22.68 3.65
N THR A 65 12.72 -22.76 3.56
CA THR A 65 12.00 -24.04 3.41
C THR A 65 11.09 -24.00 2.19
N TYR A 66 10.80 -25.17 1.64
CA TYR A 66 9.80 -25.37 0.60
C TYR A 66 8.98 -26.62 0.92
N GLU A 67 7.67 -26.45 1.09
CA GLU A 67 6.75 -27.56 1.34
C GLU A 67 5.41 -27.28 0.65
N LYS A 68 4.87 -28.27 -0.08
CA LYS A 68 3.52 -28.23 -0.69
C LYS A 68 3.27 -26.96 -1.52
N GLY A 69 4.24 -26.55 -2.34
CA GLY A 69 4.10 -25.39 -3.22
C GLY A 69 4.31 -24.04 -2.54
N LEU A 70 4.70 -24.00 -1.26
CA LEU A 70 4.98 -22.77 -0.51
C LEU A 70 6.46 -22.71 -0.15
N TYR A 71 7.17 -21.69 -0.64
CA TYR A 71 8.50 -21.38 -0.13
C TYR A 71 8.44 -20.30 0.96
N LYS A 72 9.38 -20.37 1.89
CA LYS A 72 9.48 -19.50 3.05
C LYS A 72 10.94 -19.13 3.29
N ILE A 73 11.20 -17.85 3.48
CA ILE A 73 12.51 -17.29 3.79
C ILE A 73 12.36 -16.55 5.13
N PRO A 74 12.68 -17.20 6.26
CA PRO A 74 12.75 -16.51 7.54
C PRO A 74 13.77 -15.38 7.48
N TYR A 75 13.50 -14.27 8.16
CA TYR A 75 14.44 -13.15 8.20
C TYR A 75 14.48 -12.48 9.58
N THR A 76 15.59 -11.80 9.85
CA THR A 76 15.78 -10.94 11.01
C THR A 76 16.45 -9.63 10.59
N THR A 77 16.04 -8.55 11.24
CA THR A 77 16.62 -7.20 11.08
C THR A 77 17.38 -6.84 12.34
N GLN A 78 18.42 -6.01 12.22
CA GLN A 78 19.25 -5.63 13.38
C GLN A 78 18.53 -4.68 14.33
N ASP A 79 17.57 -3.90 13.82
CA ASP A 79 16.88 -2.83 14.53
C ASP A 79 15.43 -3.21 14.92
N GLY A 80 15.04 -4.48 14.71
CA GLY A 80 13.71 -4.97 15.05
C GLY A 80 12.60 -4.52 14.08
N ARG A 81 12.92 -3.77 13.02
CA ARG A 81 11.95 -3.41 11.97
C ARG A 81 11.52 -4.63 11.17
N VAL A 82 10.37 -4.55 10.54
CA VAL A 82 9.79 -5.64 9.75
C VAL A 82 9.61 -5.22 8.31
N ILE A 83 9.66 -6.20 7.41
CA ILE A 83 9.40 -5.99 5.99
C ILE A 83 7.90 -5.98 5.76
N ARG A 84 7.44 -4.99 4.99
CA ARG A 84 6.09 -4.94 4.43
C ARG A 84 6.17 -4.84 2.91
N GLY A 85 5.19 -5.43 2.24
CA GLY A 85 5.07 -5.42 0.80
C GLY A 85 3.92 -4.52 0.36
N PHE A 86 4.16 -3.73 -0.67
CA PHE A 86 3.14 -2.97 -1.38
C PHE A 86 3.16 -3.41 -2.85
N LEU A 87 2.12 -4.13 -3.27
CA LEU A 87 1.87 -4.43 -4.67
C LEU A 87 0.80 -3.45 -5.15
N ALA A 88 1.14 -2.58 -6.10
CA ALA A 88 0.16 -1.65 -6.64
C ALA A 88 -0.93 -2.43 -7.40
N ASP A 89 -2.20 -2.16 -7.11
CA ASP A 89 -3.30 -2.72 -7.90
C ASP A 89 -3.41 -1.93 -9.21
N THR A 90 -3.35 -2.62 -10.34
CA THR A 90 -3.38 -2.00 -11.67
C THR A 90 -4.72 -1.35 -12.01
N LEU A 91 -5.82 -1.82 -11.44
CA LEU A 91 -7.11 -1.16 -11.57
C LEU A 91 -7.13 0.18 -10.82
N MET A 92 -6.23 0.33 -9.85
CA MET A 92 -6.09 1.52 -9.02
C MET A 92 -5.07 2.52 -9.60
N PHE A 93 -4.02 2.02 -10.25
CA PHE A 93 -2.96 2.84 -10.87
C PHE A 93 -2.69 2.38 -12.31
N PRO A 94 -3.66 2.50 -13.25
CA PRO A 94 -3.44 2.02 -14.61
C PRO A 94 -2.29 2.82 -15.24
N PRO A 95 -1.11 2.21 -15.48
CA PRO A 95 -0.03 2.92 -16.13
C PRO A 95 -0.41 3.09 -17.61
N LYS A 96 -0.11 4.25 -18.19
CA LYS A 96 -0.25 4.44 -19.64
C LYS A 96 0.82 3.67 -20.42
N ASP A 97 1.99 3.51 -19.79
CA ASP A 97 3.19 2.86 -20.31
C ASP A 97 4.14 2.50 -19.13
N GLU A 98 5.24 1.80 -19.42
CA GLU A 98 6.26 1.44 -18.43
C GLU A 98 6.87 2.68 -17.75
N ALA A 99 7.02 3.80 -18.46
CA ALA A 99 7.58 5.03 -17.90
C ALA A 99 6.69 5.59 -16.78
N GLY A 100 5.37 5.62 -17.00
CA GLY A 100 4.39 6.01 -15.99
C GLY A 100 4.37 5.06 -14.80
N LEU A 101 4.55 3.76 -15.03
CA LEU A 101 4.66 2.75 -13.97
C LEU A 101 5.87 3.00 -13.08
N ARG A 102 7.04 3.25 -13.68
CA ARG A 102 8.28 3.58 -12.97
C ARG A 102 8.18 4.91 -12.24
N ALA A 103 7.50 5.90 -12.81
CA ALA A 103 7.25 7.18 -12.14
C ALA A 103 6.39 6.99 -10.87
N ASN A 104 5.33 6.17 -10.93
CA ASN A 104 4.52 5.84 -9.76
C ASN A 104 5.33 5.09 -8.69
N MET A 105 6.14 4.11 -9.10
CA MET A 105 7.03 3.39 -8.19
C MET A 105 8.04 4.34 -7.51
N ALA A 106 8.64 5.26 -8.27
CA ALA A 106 9.57 6.25 -7.74
C ALA A 106 8.92 7.21 -6.74
N LEU A 107 7.66 7.62 -6.97
CA LEU A 107 6.90 8.43 -6.00
C LEU A 107 6.68 7.68 -4.69
N ALA A 108 6.31 6.39 -4.76
CA ALA A 108 6.18 5.55 -3.58
C ALA A 108 7.51 5.39 -2.82
N GLN A 109 8.62 5.14 -3.53
CA GLN A 109 9.95 5.03 -2.92
C GLN A 109 10.39 6.34 -2.26
N ALA A 110 10.17 7.48 -2.90
CA ALA A 110 10.53 8.78 -2.35
C ALA A 110 9.72 9.09 -1.07
N ALA A 111 8.43 8.77 -1.06
CA ALA A 111 7.58 8.93 0.11
C ALA A 111 8.02 8.02 1.28
N LEU A 112 8.35 6.76 0.99
CA LEU A 112 8.90 5.83 1.98
C LEU A 112 10.20 6.37 2.59
N ALA A 113 11.13 6.83 1.75
CA ALA A 113 12.39 7.41 2.21
C ALA A 113 12.17 8.64 3.11
N LYS A 114 11.28 9.56 2.71
CA LYS A 114 10.89 10.72 3.52
C LYS A 114 10.27 10.31 4.86
N ALA A 115 9.56 9.19 4.89
CA ALA A 115 8.94 8.63 6.09
C ALA A 115 9.90 7.83 7.00
N GLY A 116 11.18 7.69 6.63
CA GLY A 116 12.16 6.87 7.36
C GLY A 116 12.03 5.36 7.11
N MET A 117 11.26 4.96 6.09
CA MET A 117 11.02 3.56 5.72
C MET A 117 11.98 3.15 4.61
N ASN A 118 12.97 2.33 4.96
CA ASN A 118 14.01 1.94 4.02
C ASN A 118 13.46 0.94 3.00
N VAL A 119 13.54 1.28 1.72
CA VAL A 119 13.16 0.36 0.63
C VAL A 119 14.18 -0.75 0.54
N VAL A 120 13.71 -2.00 0.65
CA VAL A 120 14.50 -3.22 0.51
C VAL A 120 14.60 -3.62 -0.96
N ALA A 121 13.48 -3.58 -1.66
CA ALA A 121 13.41 -3.87 -3.09
C ALA A 121 12.26 -3.10 -3.72
N ALA A 122 12.44 -2.65 -4.95
CA ALA A 122 11.36 -2.11 -5.77
C ALA A 122 11.51 -2.70 -7.16
N ARG A 123 10.43 -3.27 -7.71
CA ARG A 123 10.46 -3.98 -9.00
C ARG A 123 9.23 -3.62 -9.79
N VAL A 124 9.42 -3.44 -11.09
CA VAL A 124 8.31 -3.59 -12.04
C VAL A 124 7.88 -5.06 -12.03
N VAL A 125 6.58 -5.31 -12.11
CA VAL A 125 5.97 -6.64 -12.17
C VAL A 125 5.20 -6.71 -13.47
N ASP A 126 5.68 -7.55 -14.38
CA ASP A 126 5.10 -7.76 -15.70
C ASP A 126 5.01 -9.27 -15.94
N VAL A 127 3.98 -9.87 -15.36
CA VAL A 127 3.76 -11.32 -15.37
C VAL A 127 2.44 -11.61 -16.08
N GLU A 128 2.31 -12.80 -16.65
CA GLU A 128 1.09 -13.19 -17.39
C GLU A 128 -0.22 -13.09 -16.57
N SER A 129 -0.15 -13.28 -15.24
CA SER A 129 -1.35 -13.33 -14.40
C SER A 129 -1.86 -11.96 -13.93
N LEU A 130 -1.12 -10.88 -14.18
CA LEU A 130 -1.43 -9.54 -13.71
C LEU A 130 -1.25 -8.55 -14.86
N LEU A 131 -2.04 -7.48 -14.86
CA LEU A 131 -1.66 -6.30 -15.64
C LEU A 131 -0.32 -5.74 -15.09
N PRO A 132 0.49 -5.05 -15.92
CA PRO A 132 1.76 -4.49 -15.50
C PRO A 132 1.62 -3.58 -14.27
N THR A 133 2.41 -3.87 -13.23
CA THR A 133 2.38 -3.17 -11.94
C THR A 133 3.76 -3.04 -11.29
N TYR A 134 3.85 -2.62 -10.04
CA TYR A 134 5.10 -2.61 -9.27
C TYR A 134 4.91 -3.16 -7.85
N LEU A 135 5.97 -3.77 -7.35
CA LEU A 135 6.12 -4.26 -5.98
C LEU A 135 7.20 -3.44 -5.27
N VAL A 136 6.89 -2.95 -4.07
CA VAL A 136 7.87 -2.35 -3.15
C VAL A 136 7.90 -3.14 -1.86
N LEU A 137 9.06 -3.67 -1.50
CA LEU A 137 9.37 -4.19 -0.17
C LEU A 137 10.11 -3.12 0.62
N TYR A 138 9.70 -2.85 1.84
CA TYR A 138 10.30 -1.81 2.68
C TYR A 138 10.26 -2.17 4.16
N LEU A 139 11.17 -1.58 4.94
CA LEU A 139 11.24 -1.71 6.39
C LEU A 139 10.36 -0.68 7.08
N THR A 140 9.63 -1.13 8.10
CA THR A 140 8.83 -0.30 8.99
C THR A 140 8.90 -0.80 10.42
N ASP A 141 8.56 0.05 11.38
CA ASP A 141 8.42 -0.35 12.78
C ASP A 141 7.25 -1.33 12.93
N LEU A 142 7.47 -2.36 13.74
CA LEU A 142 6.47 -3.34 14.08
C LEU A 142 5.50 -2.77 15.12
N ASP A 143 4.20 -2.96 14.90
CA ASP A 143 3.17 -2.73 15.90
C ASP A 143 2.48 -4.06 16.21
N ALA A 144 1.93 -4.20 17.41
CA ALA A 144 1.14 -5.37 17.77
C ALA A 144 -0.13 -5.49 16.89
N ASN A 145 -0.68 -4.35 16.46
CA ASN A 145 -1.77 -4.28 15.50
C ASN A 145 -1.26 -3.77 14.14
N PRO A 146 -1.25 -4.61 13.08
CA PRO A 146 -0.87 -4.20 11.74
C PRO A 146 -1.71 -3.04 11.17
N ASP A 147 -2.92 -2.80 11.66
CA ASP A 147 -3.72 -1.64 11.25
C ASP A 147 -3.18 -0.32 11.84
N HIS A 148 -2.48 -0.36 12.97
CA HIS A 148 -1.86 0.82 13.58
C HIS A 148 -0.47 1.13 13.00
N GLU A 149 0.18 0.14 12.38
CA GLU A 149 1.48 0.34 11.74
C GLU A 149 1.41 1.43 10.66
N LYS A 150 2.41 2.30 10.67
CA LYS A 150 2.65 3.23 9.56
C LYS A 150 3.10 2.40 8.37
N GLN A 151 2.30 2.35 7.31
CA GLN A 151 2.62 1.59 6.09
C GLN A 151 2.22 2.37 4.85
N LEU A 152 2.81 2.02 3.71
CA LEU A 152 2.30 2.39 2.39
C LEU A 152 1.03 1.59 2.10
N ARG A 153 -0.09 2.29 1.85
CA ARG A 153 -1.44 1.73 1.74
C ARG A 153 -2.24 2.42 0.64
N VAL A 154 -3.38 1.82 0.29
CA VAL A 154 -4.42 2.43 -0.53
C VAL A 154 -5.75 2.44 0.21
N LEU A 155 -6.47 3.56 0.14
CA LEU A 155 -7.88 3.65 0.50
C LEU A 155 -8.70 3.88 -0.78
N LYS A 156 -9.75 3.06 -0.99
CA LYS A 156 -10.67 3.11 -2.14
C LYS A 156 -12.12 2.74 -1.78
N PRO A 157 -12.84 3.56 -1.00
CA PRO A 157 -14.21 3.23 -0.57
C PRO A 157 -15.24 3.22 -1.70
N GLY A 158 -14.96 3.87 -2.84
CA GLY A 158 -15.90 4.01 -3.95
C GLY A 158 -16.71 5.31 -3.94
N ASP A 159 -16.61 6.12 -2.88
CA ASP A 159 -17.15 7.47 -2.78
C ASP A 159 -16.05 8.51 -2.65
N ASP A 160 -16.35 9.74 -3.06
CA ASP A 160 -15.42 10.86 -2.99
C ASP A 160 -14.94 11.13 -1.55
N LEU A 161 -13.63 11.30 -1.43
CA LEU A 161 -12.94 11.49 -0.17
C LEU A 161 -12.57 12.96 0.02
N ASP A 162 -12.79 13.48 1.22
CA ASP A 162 -12.11 14.72 1.64
C ASP A 162 -10.68 14.39 2.09
N PHE A 163 -9.72 14.54 1.18
CA PHE A 163 -8.30 14.33 1.46
C PHE A 163 -7.75 15.30 2.52
N GLY A 164 -8.36 16.47 2.69
CA GLY A 164 -7.96 17.46 3.69
C GLY A 164 -8.12 16.92 5.11
N ILE A 165 -9.19 16.17 5.36
CA ILE A 165 -9.46 15.52 6.65
C ILE A 165 -8.35 14.53 7.01
N TYR A 166 -7.95 13.67 6.07
CA TYR A 166 -6.87 12.71 6.31
C TYR A 166 -5.51 13.39 6.52
N ARG A 167 -5.17 14.41 5.72
CA ARG A 167 -3.93 15.17 5.92
C ARG A 167 -3.90 15.87 7.28
N GLY A 168 -5.01 16.48 7.68
CA GLY A 168 -5.16 17.10 9.00
C GLY A 168 -4.99 16.10 10.16
N ALA A 169 -5.30 14.83 9.92
CA ALA A 169 -5.11 13.74 10.87
C ALA A 169 -3.70 13.12 10.85
N GLY A 170 -2.76 13.67 10.07
CA GLY A 170 -1.38 13.19 9.99
C GLY A 170 -1.15 12.06 8.99
N VAL A 171 -2.07 11.81 8.05
CA VAL A 171 -1.88 10.85 6.96
C VAL A 171 -1.09 11.49 5.82
N ASP A 172 0.04 10.89 5.44
CA ASP A 172 0.88 11.39 4.36
C ASP A 172 0.36 10.86 3.01
N ILE A 173 -0.49 11.65 2.35
CA ILE A 173 -1.07 11.30 1.05
C ILE A 173 -0.04 11.52 -0.06
N ILE A 174 0.30 10.44 -0.76
CA ILE A 174 1.30 10.42 -1.84
C ILE A 174 0.65 10.73 -3.19
N GLN A 175 -0.48 10.08 -3.47
CA GLN A 175 -1.19 10.21 -4.74
C GLN A 175 -2.71 10.16 -4.52
N THR A 176 -3.44 10.89 -5.35
CA THR A 176 -4.91 10.87 -5.41
C THR A 176 -5.37 10.60 -6.85
N PRO A 177 -5.27 9.34 -7.33
CA PRO A 177 -5.55 9.04 -8.74
C PRO A 177 -7.00 9.30 -9.15
N LYS A 178 -7.93 9.25 -8.17
CA LYS A 178 -9.35 9.52 -8.31
C LYS A 178 -9.85 10.26 -7.06
N PRO A 179 -10.97 11.01 -7.13
CA PRO A 179 -11.55 11.66 -5.95
C PRO A 179 -11.92 10.69 -4.81
N TRP A 180 -12.23 9.43 -5.16
CA TRP A 180 -12.57 8.35 -4.22
C TRP A 180 -11.41 7.44 -3.84
N MET A 181 -10.17 7.80 -4.18
CA MET A 181 -9.00 6.95 -3.98
C MET A 181 -7.75 7.73 -3.58
N MET A 182 -7.02 7.22 -2.61
CA MET A 182 -5.70 7.73 -2.25
C MET A 182 -4.67 6.63 -1.94
N ALA A 183 -3.43 6.85 -2.37
CA ALA A 183 -2.25 6.15 -1.91
C ALA A 183 -1.58 6.98 -0.81
N TYR A 184 -1.25 6.38 0.32
CA TYR A 184 -0.76 7.12 1.49
C TYR A 184 0.21 6.31 2.34
N ILE A 185 0.98 7.01 3.18
CA ILE A 185 1.75 6.42 4.28
C ILE A 185 1.07 6.80 5.61
N GLY A 186 0.72 5.79 6.39
CA GLY A 186 0.07 5.98 7.69
C GLY A 186 -0.51 4.70 8.29
N PRO A 187 -1.10 4.78 9.49
CA PRO A 187 -2.01 3.77 10.00
C PRO A 187 -3.15 3.56 9.01
N ARG A 188 -3.74 2.36 9.01
CA ARG A 188 -4.83 2.04 8.12
C ARG A 188 -6.03 2.94 8.41
N VAL A 189 -6.48 3.67 7.40
CA VAL A 189 -7.69 4.48 7.50
C VAL A 189 -8.89 3.79 6.88
N GLY A 190 -10.07 4.20 7.34
CA GLY A 190 -11.36 3.80 6.82
C GLY A 190 -12.24 5.00 6.50
N TYR A 191 -13.28 4.72 5.73
CA TYR A 191 -14.32 5.64 5.30
C TYR A 191 -15.64 4.87 5.24
N VAL A 192 -16.72 5.47 5.74
CA VAL A 192 -18.08 4.99 5.49
C VAL A 192 -18.99 6.17 5.17
N SER A 193 -19.85 6.02 4.17
CA SER A 193 -20.89 6.99 3.81
C SER A 193 -22.27 6.35 3.92
N PHE A 194 -23.30 7.18 4.04
CA PHE A 194 -24.70 6.77 3.94
C PHE A 194 -25.61 7.97 3.68
N VAL A 195 -26.79 7.71 3.12
CA VAL A 195 -27.80 8.73 2.79
C VAL A 195 -29.09 8.54 3.59
N ALA A 196 -29.88 9.62 3.71
CA ALA A 196 -31.20 9.59 4.33
C ALA A 196 -32.17 10.60 3.70
N LYS A 197 -33.47 10.42 3.99
CA LYS A 197 -34.55 11.27 3.47
C LYS A 197 -34.73 12.54 4.31
N THR A 198 -34.51 12.43 5.62
CA THR A 198 -34.74 13.50 6.60
C THR A 198 -33.46 13.80 7.38
N SER A 199 -33.44 14.98 8.03
CA SER A 199 -32.31 15.41 8.86
C SER A 199 -32.21 14.58 10.15
N GLU A 200 -33.35 14.14 10.67
CA GLU A 200 -33.44 13.31 11.88
C GLU A 200 -32.88 11.91 11.62
N ASP A 201 -33.23 11.31 10.47
CA ASP A 201 -32.76 9.99 10.08
C ASP A 201 -31.25 9.97 9.86
N ILE A 202 -30.69 10.99 9.20
CA ILE A 202 -29.24 11.04 8.96
C ILE A 202 -28.47 11.21 10.27
N ALA A 203 -28.96 12.04 11.19
CA ALA A 203 -28.36 12.23 12.51
C ALA A 203 -28.39 10.94 13.34
N ALA A 204 -29.51 10.22 13.34
CA ALA A 204 -29.64 8.94 14.04
C ALA A 204 -28.71 7.86 13.46
N LYS A 205 -28.62 7.76 12.12
CA LYS A 205 -27.68 6.84 11.45
C LYS A 205 -26.23 7.17 11.79
N LEU A 206 -25.88 8.46 11.79
CA LEU A 206 -24.53 8.94 12.10
C LEU A 206 -24.13 8.59 13.53
N ALA A 207 -24.98 8.91 14.51
CA ALA A 207 -24.75 8.57 15.91
C ALA A 207 -24.54 7.06 16.11
N LYS A 208 -25.47 6.24 15.58
CA LYS A 208 -25.41 4.78 15.66
C LYS A 208 -24.15 4.22 15.01
N ARG A 209 -23.74 4.75 13.86
CA ARG A 209 -22.53 4.27 13.16
C ARG A 209 -21.26 4.66 13.91
N LYS A 210 -21.18 5.87 14.49
CA LYS A 210 -20.04 6.30 15.31
C LYS A 210 -19.89 5.42 16.55
N GLU A 211 -20.98 5.13 17.25
CA GLU A 211 -21.00 4.21 18.39
C GLU A 211 -20.50 2.81 18.00
N PHE A 212 -21.01 2.28 16.89
CA PHE A 212 -20.54 1.00 16.36
C PHE A 212 -19.04 1.01 16.04
N LEU A 213 -18.53 2.03 15.36
CA LEU A 213 -17.10 2.11 15.04
C LEU A 213 -16.24 2.17 16.32
N LEU A 214 -16.63 2.98 17.30
CA LEU A 214 -15.93 3.08 18.58
C LEU A 214 -15.95 1.74 19.34
N SER A 215 -17.07 1.01 19.33
CA SER A 215 -17.16 -0.31 19.97
C SER A 215 -16.30 -1.38 19.27
N GLN A 216 -15.96 -1.16 18.01
CA GLN A 216 -14.98 -1.97 17.26
C GLN A 216 -13.53 -1.48 17.42
N GLY A 217 -13.27 -0.58 18.38
CA GLY A 217 -11.92 -0.05 18.66
C GLY A 217 -11.41 0.96 17.63
N LYS A 218 -12.26 1.42 16.71
CA LYS A 218 -11.88 2.38 15.66
C LYS A 218 -11.71 3.77 16.27
N ARG A 219 -10.72 4.52 15.80
CA ARG A 219 -10.49 5.90 16.24
C ARG A 219 -11.05 6.88 15.21
N LEU A 220 -12.10 7.60 15.59
CA LEU A 220 -12.72 8.59 14.71
C LEU A 220 -11.76 9.75 14.41
N ILE A 221 -11.74 10.18 13.15
CA ILE A 221 -10.99 11.35 12.67
C ILE A 221 -11.94 12.54 12.57
N ALA A 222 -13.01 12.37 11.80
CA ALA A 222 -14.03 13.39 11.56
C ALA A 222 -15.31 12.75 11.05
N ASP A 223 -16.40 13.51 11.07
CA ASP A 223 -17.63 13.21 10.38
C ASP A 223 -18.20 14.46 9.71
N ARG A 224 -18.96 14.25 8.63
CA ARG A 224 -19.61 15.31 7.85
C ARG A 224 -21.03 14.91 7.55
N THR A 225 -21.93 15.89 7.53
CA THR A 225 -23.29 15.75 7.01
C THR A 225 -23.52 16.91 6.04
N GLU A 226 -24.11 16.64 4.89
CA GLU A 226 -24.34 17.63 3.84
C GLU A 226 -25.65 17.35 3.09
N PRO A 227 -26.25 18.38 2.46
CA PRO A 227 -27.36 18.17 1.53
C PRO A 227 -26.95 17.25 0.38
N PHE A 228 -27.85 16.36 -0.02
CA PHE A 228 -27.63 15.41 -1.11
C PHE A 228 -28.67 15.61 -2.21
N ASP A 229 -28.21 15.85 -3.43
CA ASP A 229 -29.07 16.10 -4.58
C ASP A 229 -29.56 14.79 -5.18
N HIS A 230 -30.64 14.25 -4.60
CA HIS A 230 -31.31 13.05 -5.08
C HIS A 230 -32.84 13.17 -4.93
N PRO A 231 -33.65 12.54 -5.82
CA PRO A 231 -35.11 12.62 -5.73
C PRO A 231 -35.65 12.13 -4.38
N GLU A 232 -35.12 11.01 -3.89
CA GLU A 232 -35.60 10.33 -2.67
C GLU A 232 -34.79 10.65 -1.41
N TYR A 233 -33.50 10.95 -1.53
CA TYR A 233 -32.60 11.16 -0.40
C TYR A 233 -32.14 12.62 -0.42
N LYS A 234 -32.15 13.28 0.74
CA LYS A 234 -31.87 14.73 0.85
C LYS A 234 -30.62 15.04 1.64
N PHE A 235 -30.07 14.05 2.33
CA PHE A 235 -28.89 14.21 3.18
C PHE A 235 -27.93 13.05 2.95
N ALA A 236 -26.63 13.35 2.96
CA ALA A 236 -25.55 12.40 3.00
C ALA A 236 -24.71 12.66 4.25
N ALA A 237 -24.12 11.61 4.81
CA ALA A 237 -23.11 11.73 5.84
C ALA A 237 -21.95 10.79 5.57
N ALA A 238 -20.77 11.20 6.04
CA ALA A 238 -19.52 10.46 5.91
C ALA A 238 -18.78 10.44 7.24
N ILE A 239 -18.12 9.32 7.56
CA ILE A 239 -17.27 9.16 8.74
C ILE A 239 -15.89 8.70 8.30
N TYR A 240 -14.88 9.40 8.80
CA TYR A 240 -13.45 9.17 8.57
C TYR A 240 -12.85 8.62 9.86
N PHE A 241 -12.06 7.56 9.79
CA PHE A 241 -11.51 6.91 10.99
C PHE A 241 -10.21 6.17 10.72
N PHE A 242 -9.45 5.88 11.77
CA PHE A 242 -8.40 4.86 11.78
C PHE A 242 -8.98 3.51 12.17
N GLN A 243 -8.51 2.45 11.51
CA GLN A 243 -8.88 1.07 11.78
C GLN A 243 -8.28 0.56 13.10
#